data_AF-A0A1V5A0W3-F1
#
_entry.id   AF-A0A1V5A0W3-F1
#
_cell.length_a   1.000
_cell.length_b   1.000
_cell.length_c   1.000
_cell.angle_alpha   90.00
_cell.angle_beta   90.00
_cell.angle_gamma   90.00
#
_symmetry.space_group_name_H-M   'P 1'
#
loop_
_entity.id
_entity.type
_entity.pdbx_description
1 polymer ?
#
loop_
_entity_poly.entity_id
_entity_poly.type
_entity_poly.pdbx_seq_one_letter_code
_entity_poly.pdbx_strand_id
1 'polypeptide(L)'
;MWRKYRLEVIAVVAILCFCGIFLYTSSLMDDAEYAGSDTLGASRVAELAGISEEDFQPLVPQWEPPSGEIESALFALQAAVGGIIVGWVFGYWRGQKNRST
;
A
#
# COMPACT_ATOMS: atom_id res chain seq x y z
N MET A 1 -9.06 13.49 30.04
CA MET A 1 -8.62 14.11 28.77
C MET A 1 -8.16 13.06 27.74
N TRP A 2 -7.32 12.09 28.12
CA TRP A 2 -6.77 11.05 27.22
C TRP A 2 -7.79 10.20 26.46
N ARG A 3 -8.93 9.85 27.09
CA ARG A 3 -9.96 8.97 26.51
C ARG A 3 -10.65 9.54 25.26
N LYS A 4 -10.63 10.87 25.08
CA LYS A 4 -11.30 11.57 23.97
C LYS A 4 -10.48 11.54 22.66
N TYR A 5 -9.16 11.43 22.76
CA TYR A 5 -8.21 11.52 21.63
C TYR A 5 -7.44 10.21 21.38
N ARG A 6 -7.83 9.09 22.01
CA ARG A 6 -7.10 7.81 21.91
C ARG A 6 -6.87 7.37 20.47
N LEU A 7 -7.89 7.48 19.61
CA LEU A 7 -7.79 7.07 18.21
C LEU A 7 -6.87 7.99 17.40
N GLU A 8 -6.93 9.30 17.65
CA GLU A 8 -6.04 10.28 17.00
C GLU A 8 -4.58 10.04 17.41
N VAL A 9 -4.33 9.80 18.70
CA VAL A 9 -3.00 9.47 19.21
C VAL A 9 -2.48 8.17 18.60
N ILE A 10 -3.33 7.13 18.51
CA ILE A 10 -2.94 5.85 17.86
C ILE A 10 -2.62 6.07 16.38
N ALA A 11 -3.42 6.85 15.65
CA ALA A 11 -3.18 7.16 14.25
C ALA A 11 -1.86 7.93 14.05
N VAL A 12 -1.60 8.94 14.86
CA VAL A 12 -0.32 9.70 14.81
C VAL A 12 0.87 8.80 15.14
N VAL A 13 0.77 7.96 16.17
CA VAL A 13 1.82 6.99 16.51
C VAL A 13 2.05 6.01 15.35
N ALA A 14 0.99 5.49 14.74
CA ALA A 14 1.11 4.58 13.59
C ALA A 14 1.80 5.26 12.40
N ILE A 15 1.46 6.51 12.09
CA ILE A 15 2.11 7.30 11.03
C ILE A 15 3.59 7.53 11.36
N LEU A 16 3.92 7.91 12.59
CA LEU A 16 5.30 8.14 13.01
C LEU A 16 6.13 6.85 12.97
N CYS A 17 5.58 5.73 13.43
CA CYS A 17 6.22 4.42 13.32
C CYS A 17 6.45 4.04 11.85
N PHE A 18 5.46 4.25 10.99
CA PHE A 18 5.60 4.00 9.55
C PHE A 18 6.70 4.87 8.94
N CYS A 19 6.69 6.17 9.17
CA CYS A 19 7.73 7.08 8.67
C CYS A 19 9.12 6.71 9.21
N GLY A 20 9.23 6.35 10.49
CA GLY A 20 10.49 5.95 11.10
C GLY A 20 11.06 4.68 10.47
N ILE A 21 10.22 3.64 10.30
CA ILE A 21 10.61 2.40 9.61
C ILE A 21 10.96 2.68 8.15
N PHE A 22 10.15 3.48 7.46
CA PHE A 22 10.36 3.84 6.07
C PHE A 22 11.70 4.55 5.85
N LEU A 23 11.99 5.59 6.63
CA LEU A 23 13.25 6.33 6.54
C LEU A 23 14.45 5.47 6.93
N TYR A 24 14.32 4.63 7.96
CA TYR A 24 15.37 3.71 8.37
C TYR A 24 15.69 2.68 7.28
N THR A 25 14.68 2.03 6.71
CA THR A 25 14.86 1.08 5.61
C THR A 25 15.43 1.78 4.37
N SER A 26 14.93 2.97 4.04
CA SER A 26 15.44 3.77 2.92
C SER A 26 16.90 4.18 3.10
N SER A 27 17.36 4.44 4.33
CA SER A 27 18.77 4.76 4.60
C SER A 27 19.72 3.56 4.58
N LEU A 28 19.18 2.34 4.67
CA LEU A 28 19.98 1.11 4.65
C LEU A 28 20.13 0.51 3.24
N MET A 29 19.24 0.87 2.33
CA MET A 29 19.21 0.35 0.97
C MET A 29 19.36 1.51 -0.01
N ASP A 30 20.61 1.93 -0.25
CA ASP A 30 20.97 3.01 -1.19
C ASP A 30 20.54 2.73 -2.64
N ASP A 31 20.30 1.46 -3.00
CA ASP A 31 19.97 1.01 -4.36
C ASP A 31 18.67 0.17 -4.42
N ALA A 32 17.82 0.24 -3.38
CA ALA A 32 16.52 -0.42 -3.44
C ALA A 32 15.55 0.39 -4.29
N GLU A 33 15.43 -0.02 -5.56
CA GLU A 33 14.29 0.35 -6.37
C GLU A 33 13.02 -0.20 -5.69
N TYR A 34 12.03 0.67 -5.46
CA TYR A 34 10.72 0.26 -4.92
C TYR A 34 9.93 -0.46 -6.01
N ALA A 35 10.42 -1.63 -6.40
CA ALA A 35 9.81 -2.48 -7.39
C ALA A 35 8.50 -3.07 -6.82
N GLY A 36 7.53 -3.26 -7.71
CA GLY A 36 6.27 -3.90 -7.37
C GLY A 36 6.49 -5.32 -6.84
N SER A 37 5.48 -5.82 -6.12
CA SER A 37 5.46 -7.22 -5.67
C SER A 37 5.61 -8.22 -6.82
N ASP A 38 5.22 -7.83 -8.03
CA ASP A 38 5.29 -8.68 -9.21
C ASP A 38 6.74 -8.92 -9.63
N THR A 39 7.54 -7.86 -9.76
CA THR A 39 8.97 -7.91 -10.12
C THR A 39 9.79 -8.65 -9.05
N LEU A 40 9.55 -8.35 -7.77
CA LEU A 40 10.24 -9.04 -6.67
C LEU A 40 9.79 -10.50 -6.53
N GLY A 41 8.54 -10.81 -6.86
CA GLY A 41 8.01 -12.17 -6.85
C GLY A 41 8.60 -13.00 -7.99
N ALA A 42 8.57 -12.50 -9.21
CA ALA A 42 9.09 -13.17 -10.40
C ALA A 42 10.58 -13.51 -10.25
N SER A 43 11.40 -12.55 -9.82
CA SER A 43 12.84 -12.73 -9.64
C SER A 43 13.17 -13.81 -8.60
N ARG A 44 12.44 -13.86 -7.49
CA ARG A 44 12.62 -14.88 -6.45
C ARG A 44 12.14 -16.26 -6.90
N VAL A 45 11.05 -16.33 -7.65
CA VAL A 45 10.56 -17.59 -8.21
C VAL A 45 11.53 -18.14 -9.26
N ALA A 46 12.07 -17.28 -10.13
CA ALA A 46 13.11 -17.64 -11.10
C ALA A 46 14.38 -18.18 -10.41
N GLU A 47 14.86 -17.49 -9.37
CA GLU A 47 16.00 -17.92 -8.56
C GLU A 47 15.77 -19.30 -7.91
N LEU A 48 14.61 -19.52 -7.30
CA LEU A 48 14.28 -20.76 -6.60
C LEU A 48 14.03 -21.94 -7.55
N ALA A 49 13.43 -21.68 -8.70
CA ALA A 49 13.07 -22.71 -9.67
C ALA A 49 14.18 -23.02 -10.68
N GLY A 50 15.24 -22.19 -10.73
CA GLY A 50 16.37 -22.37 -11.65
C GLY A 50 15.99 -22.21 -13.12
N ILE A 51 14.89 -21.49 -13.38
CA ILE A 51 14.36 -21.15 -14.72
C ILE A 51 14.41 -19.65 -14.89
N SER A 52 14.68 -19.17 -16.11
CA SER A 52 14.66 -17.73 -16.40
C SER A 52 13.26 -17.16 -16.21
N GLU A 53 13.14 -15.88 -15.80
CA GLU A 53 11.84 -15.19 -15.64
C GLU A 53 10.98 -15.28 -16.91
N GLU A 54 11.61 -15.22 -18.06
CA GLU A 54 11.02 -15.32 -19.40
C GLU A 54 10.40 -16.69 -19.72
N ASP A 55 10.83 -17.75 -19.04
CA ASP A 55 10.28 -19.10 -19.19
C ASP A 55 9.17 -19.40 -18.17
N PHE A 56 8.88 -18.46 -17.27
CA PHE A 56 7.84 -18.64 -16.25
C PHE A 56 6.45 -18.47 -16.87
N GLN A 57 5.73 -19.57 -17.04
CA GLN A 57 4.32 -19.55 -17.44
C GLN A 57 3.40 -19.51 -16.22
N PRO A 58 2.56 -18.48 -16.07
CA PRO A 58 1.56 -18.43 -15.01
C PRO A 58 0.61 -19.64 -15.09
N LEU A 59 0.27 -20.21 -13.93
CA LEU A 59 -0.69 -21.33 -13.83
C LEU A 59 -2.11 -20.94 -14.27
N VAL A 60 -2.41 -19.64 -14.30
CA VAL A 60 -3.68 -19.06 -14.74
C VAL A 60 -3.39 -17.90 -15.70
N PRO A 61 -4.17 -17.73 -16.79
CA PRO A 61 -4.01 -16.61 -17.69
C PRO A 61 -4.13 -15.29 -16.91
N GLN A 62 -3.03 -14.56 -16.82
CA GLN A 62 -3.00 -13.26 -16.17
C GLN A 62 -3.35 -12.19 -17.21
N TRP A 63 -4.28 -11.30 -16.86
CA TRP A 63 -4.53 -10.12 -17.69
C TRP A 63 -3.44 -9.09 -17.41
N GLU A 64 -2.72 -8.69 -18.46
CA GLU A 64 -1.71 -7.64 -18.39
C GLU A 64 -2.26 -6.35 -19.03
N PRO A 65 -2.11 -5.19 -18.37
CA PRO A 65 -2.51 -3.92 -18.95
C PRO A 65 -1.76 -3.65 -20.26
N PRO A 66 -2.43 -3.15 -21.31
CA PRO A 66 -1.77 -2.89 -22.59
C PRO A 66 -0.77 -1.70 -22.54
N SER A 67 -0.69 -0.99 -21.42
CA SER A 67 0.28 0.09 -21.16
C SER A 67 0.46 0.28 -19.65
N GLY A 68 1.69 0.61 -19.23
CA GLY A 68 2.00 0.98 -17.83
C GLY A 68 1.29 2.26 -17.36
N GLU A 69 0.83 3.12 -18.28
CA GLU A 69 -0.03 4.26 -17.94
C GLU A 69 -1.40 3.80 -17.41
N ILE A 70 -1.94 2.72 -17.99
CA ILE A 70 -3.23 2.15 -17.57
C ILE A 70 -3.07 1.45 -16.23
N GLU A 71 -1.97 0.73 -16.01
CA GLU A 71 -1.63 0.15 -14.72
C GLU A 71 -1.58 1.23 -13.63
N SER A 72 -0.83 2.30 -13.87
CA SER A 72 -0.72 3.44 -12.94
C SER A 72 -2.07 4.12 -12.69
N ALA A 73 -2.91 4.25 -13.72
CA ALA A 73 -4.25 4.80 -13.59
C ALA A 73 -5.18 3.92 -12.73
N LEU A 74 -5.10 2.60 -12.88
CA LEU A 74 -5.86 1.65 -12.05
C LEU A 74 -5.41 1.71 -10.59
N PHE A 75 -4.10 1.78 -10.33
CA PHE A 75 -3.57 1.98 -8.97
C PHE A 75 -4.03 3.31 -8.36
N ALA A 76 -3.95 4.41 -9.12
CA ALA A 76 -4.39 5.72 -8.65
C ALA A 76 -5.90 5.74 -8.34
N LEU A 77 -6.71 5.06 -9.16
CA LEU A 77 -8.15 4.93 -8.93
C LEU A 77 -8.44 4.14 -7.65
N GLN A 78 -7.75 3.02 -7.42
CA GLN A 78 -7.88 2.24 -6.19
C GLN A 78 -7.51 3.07 -4.96
N ALA A 79 -6.40 3.81 -5.03
CA ALA A 79 -5.97 4.71 -3.95
C ALA A 79 -7.00 5.81 -3.67
N ALA A 80 -7.58 6.43 -4.71
CA ALA A 80 -8.61 7.46 -4.57
C ALA A 80 -9.88 6.91 -3.89
N VAL A 81 -10.36 5.73 -4.31
CA VAL A 81 -11.53 5.07 -3.70
C VAL A 81 -11.24 4.72 -2.23
N GLY A 82 -10.05 4.16 -1.95
CA GLY A 82 -9.63 3.87 -0.57
C GLY A 82 -9.61 5.13 0.30
N GLY A 83 -9.07 6.23 -0.22
CA GLY A 83 -9.05 7.53 0.45
C GLY A 83 -10.45 8.07 0.75
N ILE A 84 -11.37 7.97 -0.20
CA ILE A 84 -12.78 8.37 -0.01
C ILE A 84 -13.43 7.55 1.11
N ILE A 85 -13.26 6.22 1.11
CA ILE A 85 -13.85 5.34 2.12
C ILE A 85 -13.31 5.69 3.51
N VAL A 86 -11.98 5.82 3.65
CA VAL A 86 -11.33 6.16 4.92
C VAL A 86 -11.80 7.53 5.41
N GLY A 87 -11.81 8.54 4.54
CA GLY A 87 -12.29 9.88 4.85
C GLY A 87 -13.76 9.89 5.29
N TRP A 88 -14.61 9.11 4.61
CA TRP A 88 -16.02 8.97 4.96
C TRP A 88 -16.22 8.34 6.34
N VAL A 89 -15.49 7.28 6.68
CA VAL A 89 -15.57 6.63 8.01
C VAL A 89 -15.22 7.62 9.12
N PHE A 90 -14.11 8.34 8.99
CA PHE A 90 -13.71 9.35 9.98
C PHE A 90 -14.72 10.50 10.06
N GLY A 91 -15.22 10.96 8.91
CA GLY A 91 -16.26 11.99 8.84
C GLY A 91 -17.56 11.56 9.53
N TYR A 92 -18.00 10.31 9.30
CA TYR A 92 -19.20 9.74 9.88
C TYR A 92 -19.10 9.59 11.41
N TRP A 93 -17.97 9.09 11.92
CA TRP A 93 -17.73 9.02 13.37
C TRP A 93 -17.71 10.39 14.03
N ARG A 94 -17.13 11.40 13.36
CA ARG A 94 -17.16 12.79 13.85
C ARG A 94 -18.58 13.33 13.88
N GLY A 95 -19.39 13.05 12.86
CA GLY A 95 -20.80 13.45 12.78
C GLY A 95 -21.68 12.83 13.86
N GLN A 96 -21.49 11.55 14.18
CA GLN A 96 -22.25 10.87 15.26
C GLN A 96 -22.00 11.49 16.64
N LYS A 97 -20.75 11.87 16.93
CA LYS A 97 -20.36 12.47 18.21
C LYS A 97 -21.03 13.83 18.46
N ASN A 98 -21.41 14.54 17.40
CA ASN A 98 -22.06 15.85 17.48
C ASN A 98 -23.60 15.76 17.52
N ARG A 99 -24.18 14.56 17.36
CA ARG A 99 -25.64 14.34 17.37
C ARG A 99 -26.18 13.96 18.76
N SER A 100 -25.30 13.75 19.74
CA SER A 100 -25.68 13.36 21.11
C SER A 100 -25.78 14.54 22.10
N THR A 101 -26.11 15.74 21.62
CA THR A 101 -26.52 16.90 22.42
C THR A 101 -27.85 17.41 21.91
#